data_AF-A0A7I5EAD1-F1
#
_entry.id   AF-A0A7I5EAD1-F1
#
_cell.length_a   1.000
_cell.length_b   1.000
_cell.length_c   1.000
_cell.angle_alpha   90.00
_cell.angle_beta   90.00
_cell.angle_gamma   90.00
#
_symmetry.space_group_name_H-M   'P 1'
#
loop_
_entity.id
_entity.type
_entity.pdbx_description
1 polymer ?
#
loop_
_entity_poly.entity_id
_entity_poly.type
_entity_poly.pdbx_seq_one_letter_code
_entity_poly.pdbx_strand_id
1 'polypeptide(L)'
;MTSAAQKPGIANSVVSRALRALRTCDTAARRRGGGRPRTTTLRYDRYIVQQARRDPRQSASLIAMSFNRSSRQAIPRTAVAKRRHGCGLFARRPLRGVSLPLVIGETDYGGARSKAEPCAFPGWEQIQSE
;
A
#
# COMPACT_ATOMS: atom_id res chain seq x y z
N MET A 1 44.39 8.59 -28.92
CA MET A 1 44.19 8.86 -27.49
C MET A 1 43.25 10.06 -27.38
N THR A 2 42.02 9.87 -26.89
CA THR A 2 40.92 10.85 -27.06
C THR A 2 41.06 12.02 -26.07
N SER A 3 41.37 13.20 -26.61
CA SER A 3 41.60 14.48 -25.90
C SER A 3 40.30 15.12 -25.40
N ALA A 4 39.63 14.49 -24.42
CA ALA A 4 38.45 15.06 -23.75
C ALA A 4 38.61 15.17 -22.22
N ALA A 5 39.80 14.86 -21.70
CA ALA A 5 40.04 14.60 -20.29
C ALA A 5 40.86 15.69 -19.57
N GLN A 6 40.52 16.97 -19.74
CA GLN A 6 41.16 18.04 -18.98
C GLN A 6 40.16 19.04 -18.41
N LYS A 7 39.13 18.54 -17.72
CA LYS A 7 38.33 19.37 -16.81
C LYS A 7 38.63 18.92 -15.37
N PRO A 8 39.44 19.67 -14.61
CA PRO A 8 39.85 19.28 -13.27
C PRO A 8 38.61 19.22 -12.36
N GLY A 9 38.33 18.05 -11.80
CA GLY A 9 37.23 17.84 -10.84
C GLY A 9 36.18 16.79 -11.21
N ILE A 10 36.17 16.26 -12.44
CA ILE A 10 35.26 15.18 -12.84
C ILE A 10 36.03 13.86 -12.91
N ALA A 11 35.64 12.89 -12.09
CA ALA A 11 36.26 11.56 -12.11
C ALA A 11 36.06 10.88 -13.47
N ASN A 12 37.10 10.22 -13.98
CA ASN A 12 37.04 9.46 -15.25
C ASN A 12 35.89 8.44 -15.27
N SER A 13 35.52 7.88 -14.12
CA SER A 13 34.38 6.95 -13.99
C SER A 13 33.03 7.61 -14.32
N VAL A 14 32.88 8.92 -14.11
CA VAL A 14 31.66 9.67 -14.44
C VAL A 14 31.59 9.89 -15.95
N VAL A 15 32.71 10.27 -16.57
CA VAL A 15 32.81 10.47 -18.02
C VAL A 15 32.50 9.17 -18.77
N SER A 16 33.12 8.06 -18.38
CA SER A 16 32.89 6.75 -19.01
C SER A 16 31.44 6.28 -18.87
N ARG A 17 30.81 6.49 -17.70
CA ARG A 17 29.40 6.15 -17.47
C ARG A 17 28.46 7.03 -18.28
N ALA A 18 28.72 8.33 -18.36
CA ALA A 18 27.91 9.27 -19.14
C ALA A 18 28.00 8.97 -20.64
N LEU A 19 29.20 8.72 -21.17
CA LEU A 19 29.40 8.32 -22.56
C LEU A 19 28.70 7.01 -22.90
N ARG A 20 28.76 6.02 -22.00
CA ARG A 20 28.02 4.76 -22.19
C ARG A 20 26.51 5.01 -22.22
N ALA A 21 25.98 5.77 -21.26
CA ALA A 21 24.56 6.09 -21.19
C ALA A 21 24.07 6.83 -22.44
N LEU A 22 24.84 7.80 -22.94
CA LEU A 22 24.53 8.54 -24.16
C LEU A 22 24.45 7.61 -25.39
N ARG A 23 25.34 6.62 -25.49
CA ARG A 23 25.31 5.63 -26.58
C ARG A 23 24.15 4.63 -26.49
N THR A 24 23.72 4.29 -25.27
CA THR A 24 22.69 3.25 -25.06
C THR A 24 21.27 3.77 -24.95
N CYS A 25 21.09 5.04 -24.58
CA CYS A 25 19.79 5.60 -24.20
C CYS A 25 19.55 7.00 -24.77
N ASP A 26 20.41 7.44 -25.70
CA ASP A 26 20.46 8.77 -26.32
C ASP A 26 20.49 9.96 -25.34
N THR A 27 20.61 9.66 -24.05
CA THR A 27 20.51 10.62 -22.95
C THR A 27 21.47 10.19 -21.84
N ALA A 28 22.33 11.12 -21.42
CA ALA A 28 23.17 10.95 -20.23
C ALA A 28 22.42 11.31 -18.93
N ALA A 29 21.12 11.62 -19.04
CA ALA A 29 20.29 11.97 -17.89
C ALA A 29 20.10 10.76 -16.97
N ARG A 30 20.31 10.97 -15.67
CA ARG A 30 20.06 9.94 -14.68
C ARG A 30 18.56 9.62 -14.63
N ARG A 31 18.19 8.40 -15.03
CA ARG A 31 16.82 7.88 -14.81
C ARG A 31 16.54 7.81 -13.31
N ARG A 32 15.35 8.26 -12.90
CA ARG A 32 14.88 8.02 -11.53
C ARG A 32 14.77 6.51 -11.36
N GLY A 33 15.50 5.97 -10.39
CA GLY A 33 15.44 4.54 -10.08
C GLY A 33 14.00 4.14 -9.74
N GLY A 34 13.60 2.95 -10.16
CA GLY A 34 12.36 2.35 -9.68
C GLY A 34 12.38 2.30 -8.15
N GLY A 35 11.28 2.68 -7.51
CA GLY A 35 11.15 2.58 -6.06
C GLY A 35 11.01 1.13 -5.60
N ARG A 36 10.93 0.93 -4.28
CA ARG A 36 10.63 -0.39 -3.68
C ARG A 36 9.34 -0.97 -4.30
N PRO A 37 9.34 -2.25 -4.72
CA PRO A 37 8.14 -2.91 -5.21
C PRO A 37 6.99 -2.78 -4.22
N ARG A 38 5.79 -2.54 -4.74
CA ARG A 38 4.59 -2.42 -3.91
C ARG A 38 4.18 -3.80 -3.42
N THR A 39 3.97 -3.93 -2.11
CA THR A 39 3.35 -5.11 -1.49
C THR A 39 1.90 -5.31 -1.95
N THR A 40 1.24 -4.24 -2.41
CA THR A 40 -0.14 -4.28 -2.89
C THR A 40 -0.20 -4.20 -4.41
N THR A 41 -1.12 -4.96 -4.99
CA THR A 41 -1.44 -4.88 -6.43
C THR A 41 -2.51 -3.80 -6.67
N LEU A 42 -2.61 -3.31 -7.91
CA LEU A 42 -3.61 -2.32 -8.30
C LEU A 42 -5.06 -2.79 -8.06
N ARG A 43 -5.32 -4.10 -8.16
CA ARG A 43 -6.63 -4.69 -7.85
C ARG A 43 -6.96 -4.53 -6.37
N TYR A 44 -6.00 -4.80 -5.50
CA TYR A 44 -6.21 -4.73 -4.05
C TYR A 44 -6.31 -3.29 -3.57
N ASP A 45 -5.55 -2.40 -4.19
CA ASP A 45 -5.64 -0.97 -3.94
C ASP A 45 -7.04 -0.43 -4.23
N ARG A 46 -7.66 -0.87 -5.33
CA ARG A 46 -9.05 -0.53 -5.66
C ARG A 46 -10.04 -1.03 -4.61
N TYR A 47 -9.87 -2.27 -4.14
CA TYR A 47 -10.70 -2.82 -3.05
C TYR A 47 -10.57 -1.98 -1.76
N ILE A 48 -9.34 -1.68 -1.34
CA ILE A 48 -9.07 -0.90 -0.13
C ILE A 48 -9.72 0.49 -0.21
N VAL A 49 -9.60 1.16 -1.36
CA VAL A 49 -10.20 2.49 -1.59
C VAL A 49 -11.72 2.42 -1.58
N GLN A 50 -12.32 1.42 -2.23
CA GLN A 50 -13.78 1.25 -2.23
C GLN A 50 -14.31 0.99 -0.82
N GLN A 51 -13.65 0.09 -0.09
CA GLN A 51 -14.05 -0.27 1.25
C GLN A 51 -13.91 0.91 2.23
N ALA A 52 -12.83 1.68 2.11
CA ALA A 52 -12.64 2.90 2.90
C ALA A 52 -13.61 4.04 2.51
N ARG A 53 -14.19 4.02 1.30
CA ARG A 53 -15.23 4.97 0.88
C ARG A 53 -16.62 4.57 1.36
N ARG A 54 -16.94 3.27 1.35
CA ARG A 54 -18.19 2.72 1.90
C ARG A 54 -18.30 3.01 3.39
N ASP A 55 -17.24 2.69 4.12
CA ASP A 55 -17.19 2.85 5.58
C ASP A 55 -15.96 3.67 6.01
N PRO A 56 -16.04 5.01 6.03
CA PRO A 56 -14.90 5.88 6.37
C PRO A 56 -14.33 5.63 7.78
N ARG A 57 -15.16 5.14 8.70
CA ARG A 57 -14.80 4.81 10.10
C ARG A 57 -14.13 3.44 10.25
N GLN A 58 -14.15 2.58 9.22
CA GLN A 58 -13.60 1.23 9.32
C GLN A 58 -12.07 1.26 9.52
N SER A 59 -11.58 0.46 10.47
CA SER A 59 -10.16 0.39 10.77
C SER A 59 -9.39 -0.33 9.65
N ALA A 60 -8.12 0.05 9.47
CA ALA A 60 -7.24 -0.62 8.49
C ALA A 60 -7.04 -2.11 8.81
N SER A 61 -7.10 -2.49 10.09
CA SER A 61 -7.00 -3.89 10.53
C SER A 61 -8.24 -4.69 10.12
N LEU A 62 -9.44 -4.12 10.24
CA LEU A 62 -10.67 -4.79 9.84
C LEU A 62 -10.71 -5.01 8.31
N ILE A 63 -10.27 -4.02 7.53
CA ILE A 63 -10.16 -4.14 6.07
C ILE A 63 -9.12 -5.21 5.69
N ALA A 64 -7.97 -5.24 6.38
CA ALA A 64 -6.96 -6.27 6.15
C ALA A 64 -7.48 -7.67 6.51
N MET A 65 -8.22 -7.80 7.60
CA MET A 65 -8.82 -9.06 8.05
C MET A 65 -9.87 -9.57 7.05
N SER A 66 -10.81 -8.72 6.62
CA SER A 66 -11.83 -9.10 5.64
C SER A 66 -11.19 -9.50 4.31
N PHE A 67 -10.16 -8.76 3.88
CA PHE A 67 -9.41 -9.06 2.68
C PHE A 67 -8.69 -10.40 2.78
N ASN A 68 -7.90 -10.62 3.84
CA ASN A 68 -7.11 -11.84 4.02
C ASN A 68 -7.97 -13.09 4.20
N ARG A 69 -9.19 -12.96 4.74
CA ARG A 69 -10.15 -14.06 4.82
C ARG A 69 -10.66 -14.50 3.44
N SER A 70 -10.83 -13.54 2.53
CA SER A 70 -11.41 -13.79 1.20
C SER A 70 -10.39 -14.02 0.09
N SER A 71 -9.14 -13.62 0.32
CA SER A 71 -8.08 -13.56 -0.70
C SER A 71 -7.00 -14.59 -0.44
N ARG A 72 -6.41 -15.11 -1.52
CA ARG A 72 -5.25 -16.01 -1.48
C ARG A 72 -3.93 -15.31 -1.14
N GLN A 73 -3.91 -13.99 -1.13
CA GLN A 73 -2.73 -13.19 -0.79
C GLN A 73 -3.00 -12.38 0.48
N ALA A 74 -2.08 -12.47 1.43
CA ALA A 74 -2.16 -11.72 2.68
C ALA A 74 -1.63 -10.29 2.49
N ILE A 75 -2.42 -9.30 2.87
CA ILE A 75 -2.02 -7.89 2.94
C ILE A 75 -1.84 -7.51 4.41
N PRO A 76 -0.71 -6.91 4.80
CA PRO A 76 -0.51 -6.43 6.15
C PRO A 76 -1.32 -5.15 6.40
N ARG A 77 -1.73 -4.94 7.66
CA ARG A 77 -2.45 -3.72 8.10
C ARG A 77 -1.72 -2.42 7.68
N THR A 78 -0.39 -2.45 7.67
CA THR A 78 0.46 -1.29 7.37
C THR A 78 0.38 -0.90 5.90
N ALA A 79 0.21 -1.87 5.00
CA ALA A 79 0.00 -1.59 3.58
C ALA A 79 -1.39 -0.97 3.35
N VAL A 80 -2.43 -1.52 3.98
CA VAL A 80 -3.79 -0.95 3.93
C VAL A 80 -3.80 0.49 4.45
N ALA A 81 -3.16 0.75 5.59
CA ALA A 81 -3.05 2.09 6.16
C ALA A 81 -2.32 3.05 5.20
N LYS A 82 -1.15 2.67 4.67
CA LYS A 82 -0.40 3.48 3.70
C LYS A 82 -1.22 3.82 2.46
N ARG A 83 -2.02 2.88 1.95
CA ARG A 83 -2.89 3.14 0.79
C ARG A 83 -4.07 4.04 1.15
N ARG A 84 -4.72 3.84 2.30
CA ARG A 84 -5.75 4.75 2.82
C ARG A 84 -5.22 6.19 2.94
N HIS A 85 -4.05 6.36 3.54
CA HIS A 85 -3.40 7.67 3.68
C HIS A 85 -3.00 8.27 2.34
N GLY A 86 -2.41 7.47 1.43
CA GLY A 86 -2.02 7.94 0.10
C GLY A 86 -3.20 8.39 -0.76
N CYS A 87 -4.41 7.90 -0.51
CA CYS A 87 -5.65 8.34 -1.15
C CYS A 87 -6.42 9.42 -0.37
N GLY A 88 -5.88 9.94 0.74
CA GLY A 88 -6.53 10.94 1.57
C GLY A 88 -7.74 10.45 2.39
N LEU A 89 -7.93 9.12 2.48
CA LEU A 89 -9.08 8.50 3.15
C LEU A 89 -8.79 8.25 4.64
N PHE A 90 -8.33 9.29 5.33
CA PHE A 90 -8.11 9.26 6.77
C PHE A 90 -9.15 10.15 7.46
N ALA A 91 -10.03 9.52 8.24
CA ALA A 91 -11.09 10.21 8.97
C ALA A 91 -10.51 11.10 10.08
N ARG A 92 -10.16 12.34 9.74
CA ARG A 92 -10.07 13.48 10.69
C ARG A 92 -11.14 14.53 10.46
N ARG A 93 -11.86 14.43 9.34
CA ARG A 93 -13.02 15.24 9.01
C ARG A 93 -14.10 14.27 8.54
N PRO A 94 -15.26 14.17 9.21
CA PRO A 94 -16.38 13.43 8.64
C PRO A 94 -16.68 14.03 7.27
N LEU A 95 -16.74 13.18 6.24
CA LEU A 95 -17.40 13.57 4.99
C LEU A 95 -18.81 14.00 5.41
N ARG A 96 -19.18 15.26 5.11
CA ARG A 96 -20.51 15.79 5.42
C ARG A 96 -21.53 14.84 4.82
N GLY A 97 -22.13 14.01 5.67
CA GLY A 97 -23.15 13.07 5.27
C GLY A 97 -24.40 13.86 4.93
N VAL A 98 -24.91 13.69 3.71
CA VAL A 98 -26.35 13.82 3.52
C VAL A 98 -26.95 12.63 4.27
N SER A 99 -27.68 12.91 5.34
CA SER A 99 -28.52 11.93 6.01
C SER A 99 -29.67 11.58 5.07
N LEU A 100 -29.54 10.48 4.34
CA LEU A 100 -30.71 9.82 3.76
C LEU A 100 -31.40 9.08 4.91
N PRO A 101 -32.69 9.34 5.21
CA PRO A 101 -33.44 8.46 6.09
C PRO A 101 -33.55 7.10 5.38
N LEU A 102 -32.72 6.16 5.82
CA LEU A 102 -32.89 4.76 5.54
C LEU A 102 -34.17 4.31 6.25
N VAL A 103 -35.30 4.28 5.52
CA VAL A 103 -36.37 3.35 5.85
C VAL A 103 -35.83 1.96 5.48
N ILE A 104 -35.10 1.37 6.41
CA ILE A 104 -34.80 -0.06 6.39
C ILE A 104 -35.92 -0.71 7.18
N GLY A 105 -36.76 -1.48 6.48
CA GLY A 105 -37.70 -2.38 7.12
C GLY A 105 -36.99 -3.25 8.14
N GLU A 106 -37.61 -3.36 9.30
CA GLU A 106 -37.20 -4.21 10.40
C GLU A 106 -36.82 -5.60 9.89
N THR A 107 -35.56 -5.98 10.03
CA THR A 107 -35.21 -7.39 10.19
C THR A 107 -34.72 -7.54 11.61
N ASP A 108 -35.62 -8.05 12.44
CA ASP A 108 -35.31 -8.65 13.73
C ASP A 108 -34.12 -9.61 13.58
N TYR A 109 -32.98 -9.24 14.15
CA TYR A 109 -31.94 -10.18 14.52
C TYR A 109 -31.55 -9.90 15.96
N GLY A 110 -32.06 -10.76 16.85
CA GLY A 110 -31.84 -10.71 18.29
C GLY A 110 -30.36 -10.68 18.65
N GLY A 111 -29.99 -9.66 19.43
CA GLY A 111 -28.66 -9.50 19.98
C GLY A 111 -28.39 -10.50 21.11
N ALA A 112 -27.81 -11.64 20.78
CA ALA A 112 -27.08 -12.47 21.74
C ALA A 112 -25.65 -11.91 21.88
N ARG A 113 -25.42 -11.09 22.91
CA ARG A 113 -24.09 -10.66 23.34
C ARG A 113 -23.42 -11.82 24.09
N SER A 114 -22.92 -12.83 23.36
CA SER A 114 -21.99 -13.78 23.96
C SER A 114 -20.64 -13.08 24.17
N LYS A 115 -20.17 -13.12 25.42
CA LYS A 115 -18.82 -12.69 25.79
C LYS A 115 -17.83 -13.52 24.99
N ALA A 116 -17.17 -12.93 23.99
CA ALA A 116 -16.02 -13.54 23.35
C ALA A 116 -14.83 -13.39 24.30
N GLU A 117 -14.38 -14.50 24.86
CA GLU A 117 -13.05 -14.59 25.47
C GLU A 117 -11.99 -14.23 24.42
N PRO A 118 -10.91 -13.52 24.80
CA PRO A 118 -9.87 -13.17 23.85
C PRO A 118 -9.17 -14.46 23.39
N CYS A 119 -9.27 -14.77 22.10
CA CYS A 119 -8.49 -15.83 21.49
C CYS A 119 -7.00 -15.53 21.69
N ALA A 120 -6.35 -16.33 22.52
CA ALA A 120 -4.91 -16.44 22.57
C ALA A 120 -4.40 -16.73 21.15
N PHE A 121 -3.50 -15.88 20.63
CA PHE A 121 -2.76 -16.15 19.40
C PHE A 121 -1.72 -17.23 19.71
N PRO A 122 -1.82 -18.46 19.19
CA PRO A 122 -0.73 -19.42 19.32
C PRO A 122 0.31 -19.13 18.24
N GLY A 123 1.55 -18.93 18.66
CA GLY A 123 2.80 -19.27 17.98
C GLY A 123 2.94 -18.93 16.49
N TRP A 124 3.68 -17.86 16.20
CA TRP A 124 4.25 -17.59 14.87
C TRP A 124 5.60 -18.33 14.65
N GLU A 125 6.00 -19.22 15.57
CA GLU A 125 7.32 -19.85 15.64
C GLU A 125 7.54 -21.05 14.70
N GLN A 126 6.65 -21.29 13.74
CA GLN A 126 6.76 -22.46 12.85
C GLN A 126 6.88 -22.08 11.37
N ILE A 127 7.69 -21.06 11.08
CA ILE A 127 8.17 -20.77 9.72
C ILE A 127 9.68 -20.49 9.78
N GLN A 128 10.46 -21.44 10.30
CA GLN A 128 11.86 -21.69 9.93
C GLN A 128 12.24 -23.11 10.38
N SER A 129 11.87 -24.12 9.59
CA SER A 129 12.55 -25.42 9.50
C SER A 129 11.81 -26.26 8.45
N GLU A 130 12.23 -26.08 7.20
CA GLU A 130 12.51 -27.09 6.15
C GLU A 130 12.73 -26.39 4.80
#